data_AF-A0A8K0CLX2-F1
#
_entry.id   AF-A0A8K0CLX2-F1
#
_cell.length_a   1.000
_cell.length_b   1.000
_cell.length_c   1.000
_cell.angle_alpha   90.00
_cell.angle_beta   90.00
_cell.angle_gamma   90.00
#
_symmetry.space_group_name_H-M   'P 1'
#
loop_
_entity.id
_entity.type
_entity.pdbx_description
1 polymer ?
#
loop_
_entity_poly.entity_id
_entity_poly.type
_entity_poly.pdbx_seq_one_letter_code
_entity_poly.pdbx_strand_id
1 'polypeptide(L)'
;MLLDMKDLKNELKQIRIKQKECNEELKELKRESNMLKEENKIFKKNIEIKTELKETTKSVEILEKEKRLNNVVVTGLKVDTSNSLALKEAMNDFVKQHLEVEPKLKTFRKLGPRTYLMEMINTYEKKLGKINRS
;
A
#
# COMPACT_ATOMS: atom_id res chain seq x y z
N MET A 1 -73.07 33.31 11.91
CA MET A 1 -72.82 33.30 10.45
C MET A 1 -71.72 34.27 10.01
N LEU A 2 -71.82 35.60 10.20
CA LEU A 2 -70.75 36.53 9.77
C LEU A 2 -69.46 36.47 10.63
N LEU A 3 -69.57 36.14 11.93
CA LEU A 3 -68.41 35.89 12.79
C LEU A 3 -67.68 34.60 12.40
N ASP A 4 -68.42 33.49 12.23
CA ASP A 4 -67.88 32.18 11.84
C ASP A 4 -67.10 32.23 10.50
N MET A 5 -67.56 33.06 9.56
CA MET A 5 -66.87 33.27 8.27
C MET A 5 -65.53 34.00 8.40
N LYS A 6 -65.39 34.91 9.38
CA LYS A 6 -64.12 35.62 9.63
C LYS A 6 -63.10 34.70 10.30
N ASP A 7 -63.54 33.86 11.23
CA ASP A 7 -62.67 32.92 11.93
C ASP A 7 -62.15 31.84 10.98
N LEU A 8 -63.02 31.29 10.13
CA LEU A 8 -62.63 30.34 9.07
C LEU A 8 -61.59 30.95 8.11
N LYS A 9 -61.74 32.24 7.76
CA LYS A 9 -60.79 32.95 6.90
C LYS A 9 -59.41 33.12 7.55
N ASN A 10 -59.38 33.34 8.87
CA ASN A 10 -58.14 33.45 9.62
C ASN A 10 -57.43 32.08 9.72
N GLU A 11 -58.17 31.01 9.99
CA GLU A 11 -57.64 29.65 10.00
C GLU A 11 -57.05 29.25 8.65
N LEU A 12 -57.77 29.51 7.55
CA LEU A 12 -57.27 29.26 6.19
C LEU A 12 -55.97 30.02 5.90
N LYS A 13 -55.84 31.25 6.41
CA LYS A 13 -54.61 32.04 6.26
C LYS A 13 -53.46 31.41 7.06
N GLN A 14 -53.70 30.96 8.29
CA GLN A 14 -52.69 30.28 9.10
C GLN A 14 -52.26 28.94 8.49
N ILE A 15 -53.22 28.15 7.98
CA ILE A 15 -52.94 26.88 7.31
C ILE A 15 -52.03 27.11 6.11
N ARG A 16 -52.30 28.13 5.29
CA ARG A 16 -51.43 28.46 4.13
C ARG A 16 -50.01 28.84 4.54
N ILE A 17 -49.85 29.56 5.64
CA ILE A 17 -48.52 29.94 6.15
C ILE A 17 -47.78 28.69 6.60
N LYS A 18 -48.40 27.85 7.44
CA LYS A 18 -47.81 26.58 7.90
C LYS A 18 -47.48 25.63 6.75
N GLN A 19 -48.34 25.58 5.73
CA GLN A 19 -48.10 24.76 4.55
C GLN A 19 -46.90 25.26 3.74
N LYS A 20 -46.68 26.57 3.70
CA LYS A 20 -45.51 27.16 3.05
C LYS A 20 -44.23 26.83 3.84
N GLU A 21 -44.25 27.01 5.16
CA GLU A 21 -43.13 26.67 6.05
C GLU A 21 -42.77 25.17 5.97
N CYS A 22 -43.76 24.29 6.06
CA CYS A 22 -43.56 22.84 5.91
C CYS A 22 -42.98 22.46 4.54
N ASN A 23 -43.39 23.14 3.46
CA ASN A 23 -42.81 22.92 2.14
C ASN A 23 -41.36 23.41 2.03
N GLU A 24 -40.99 24.44 2.76
CA GLU A 24 -39.61 24.93 2.83
C GLU A 24 -38.73 23.94 3.60
N GLU A 25 -39.16 23.47 4.77
CA GLU A 25 -38.47 22.43 5.54
C GLU A 25 -38.30 21.14 4.73
N LEU A 26 -39.34 20.70 4.00
CA LEU A 26 -39.24 19.52 3.12
C LEU A 26 -38.22 19.69 2.00
N LYS A 27 -38.03 20.90 1.47
CA LYS A 27 -37.00 21.17 0.47
C LYS A 27 -35.61 21.09 1.07
N GLU A 28 -35.43 21.61 2.29
CA GLU A 28 -34.14 21.54 2.99
C GLU A 28 -33.77 20.11 3.34
N LEU A 29 -34.70 19.35 3.94
CA LEU A 29 -34.50 17.93 4.25
C LEU A 29 -34.16 17.10 3.00
N LYS A 30 -34.78 17.40 1.85
CA LYS A 30 -34.44 16.74 0.58
C LYS A 30 -33.01 17.07 0.12
N ARG A 31 -32.57 18.32 0.28
CA ARG A 31 -31.19 18.71 -0.05
C ARG A 31 -30.20 18.01 0.85
N GLU A 32 -30.43 18.04 2.16
CA GLU A 32 -29.56 17.39 3.15
C GLU A 32 -29.48 15.88 2.94
N SER A 33 -30.62 15.22 2.71
CA SER A 33 -30.66 13.79 2.38
C SER A 33 -29.85 13.45 1.13
N ASN A 34 -29.89 14.31 0.11
CA ASN A 34 -29.09 14.12 -1.10
C ASN A 34 -27.58 14.32 -0.84
N MET A 35 -27.20 15.33 -0.06
CA MET A 35 -25.79 15.51 0.34
C MET A 35 -25.27 14.31 1.12
N LEU A 36 -26.02 13.83 2.11
CA LEU A 36 -25.66 12.66 2.90
C LEU A 36 -25.54 11.38 2.06
N LYS A 37 -26.37 11.23 1.01
CA LYS A 37 -26.25 10.11 0.08
C LYS A 37 -24.94 10.16 -0.70
N GLU A 38 -24.53 11.33 -1.16
CA GLU A 38 -23.25 11.49 -1.86
C GLU A 38 -22.06 11.29 -0.93
N GLU A 39 -22.09 11.85 0.29
CA GLU A 39 -21.05 11.61 1.30
C GLU A 39 -20.92 10.12 1.64
N ASN A 40 -22.03 9.41 1.82
CA ASN A 40 -22.01 7.97 2.06
C ASN A 40 -21.42 7.18 0.90
N LYS A 41 -21.64 7.58 -0.35
CA LYS A 41 -20.99 6.94 -1.52
C LYS A 41 -19.48 7.14 -1.47
N ILE A 42 -19.02 8.35 -1.16
CA ILE A 42 -17.59 8.66 -1.03
C ILE A 42 -16.97 7.84 0.10
N PHE A 43 -17.64 7.77 1.25
CA PHE A 43 -17.18 6.99 2.39
C PHE A 43 -17.02 5.50 2.06
N LYS A 44 -18.01 4.90 1.38
CA LYS A 44 -17.92 3.49 0.93
C LYS A 44 -16.73 3.27 -0.03
N LYS A 45 -16.57 4.13 -1.04
CA LYS A 45 -15.41 4.06 -1.95
C LYS A 45 -14.08 4.16 -1.21
N ASN A 46 -13.98 5.04 -0.21
CA ASN A 46 -12.77 5.17 0.59
C ASN A 46 -12.44 3.89 1.38
N ILE A 47 -13.45 3.18 1.87
CA ILE A 47 -13.25 1.88 2.54
C ILE A 47 -12.74 0.82 1.56
N GLU A 48 -13.32 0.76 0.36
CA GLU A 48 -12.89 -0.15 -0.71
C GLU A 48 -11.43 0.10 -1.09
N ILE A 49 -11.08 1.34 -1.43
CA ILE A 49 -9.71 1.75 -1.77
C ILE A 49 -8.73 1.41 -0.64
N LYS A 50 -9.10 1.66 0.62
CA LYS A 50 -8.24 1.36 1.78
C LYS A 50 -7.99 -0.15 1.93
N THR A 51 -8.95 -0.97 1.54
CA THR A 51 -8.82 -2.44 1.58
C THR A 51 -7.90 -2.92 0.47
N GLU A 52 -8.14 -2.49 -0.77
CA GLU A 52 -7.28 -2.81 -1.92
C GLU A 52 -5.82 -2.36 -1.71
N LEU A 53 -5.63 -1.18 -1.11
CA LEU A 53 -4.30 -0.65 -0.80
C LEU A 53 -3.55 -1.53 0.20
N LYS A 54 -4.23 -2.07 1.22
CA LYS A 54 -3.63 -2.99 2.20
C LYS A 54 -3.20 -4.29 1.52
N GLU A 55 -4.04 -4.86 0.67
CA GLU A 55 -3.74 -6.09 -0.07
C GLU A 55 -2.57 -5.90 -1.04
N THR A 56 -2.55 -4.78 -1.76
CA THR A 56 -1.44 -4.40 -2.65
C THR A 56 -0.15 -4.25 -1.87
N THR A 57 -0.18 -3.54 -0.73
CA THR A 57 1.00 -3.34 0.13
C THR A 57 1.57 -4.67 0.61
N LYS A 58 0.70 -5.57 1.10
CA LYS A 58 1.11 -6.91 1.53
C LYS A 58 1.72 -7.72 0.38
N SER A 59 1.16 -7.64 -0.82
CA SER A 59 1.68 -8.32 -1.99
C SER A 59 3.07 -7.80 -2.38
N VAL A 60 3.26 -6.48 -2.35
CA VAL A 60 4.58 -5.85 -2.57
C VAL A 60 5.59 -6.32 -1.53
N GLU A 61 5.22 -6.36 -0.25
CA GLU A 61 6.11 -6.86 0.81
C GLU A 61 6.53 -8.32 0.59
N ILE A 62 5.60 -9.18 0.15
CA ILE A 62 5.89 -10.58 -0.17
C ILE A 62 6.86 -10.66 -1.34
N LEU A 63 6.57 -9.96 -2.44
CA LEU A 63 7.44 -9.93 -3.63
C LEU A 63 8.83 -9.40 -3.30
N GLU A 64 8.94 -8.37 -2.45
CA GLU A 64 10.22 -7.86 -1.99
C GLU A 64 10.97 -8.87 -1.11
N LYS A 65 10.27 -9.56 -0.19
CA LYS A 65 10.87 -10.62 0.62
C LYS A 65 11.40 -11.73 -0.29
N GLU A 66 10.61 -12.19 -1.26
CA GLU A 66 11.01 -13.19 -2.24
C GLU A 66 12.23 -12.74 -3.07
N LYS A 67 12.22 -11.50 -3.56
CA LYS A 67 13.37 -10.92 -4.27
C LYS A 67 14.63 -10.88 -3.41
N ARG A 68 14.49 -10.65 -2.10
CA ARG A 68 15.62 -10.65 -1.16
C ARG A 68 16.10 -12.05 -0.76
N LEU A 69 15.30 -13.11 -0.89
CA LEU A 69 15.71 -14.48 -0.51
C LEU A 69 17.02 -14.90 -1.21
N ASN A 70 17.17 -14.51 -2.47
CA ASN A 70 18.34 -14.82 -3.28
C ASN A 70 19.51 -13.84 -3.11
N ASN A 71 19.29 -12.72 -2.42
CA ASN A 71 20.31 -11.68 -2.27
C ASN A 71 21.27 -11.98 -1.11
N VAL A 72 22.57 -11.98 -1.38
CA VAL A 72 23.66 -12.05 -0.38
C VAL A 72 24.30 -10.67 -0.30
N VAL A 73 24.51 -10.17 0.91
CA VAL A 73 25.34 -8.99 1.13
C VAL A 73 26.69 -9.45 1.61
N VAL A 74 27.75 -9.15 0.86
CA VAL A 74 29.14 -9.39 1.27
C VAL A 74 29.73 -8.07 1.75
N THR A 75 30.34 -8.12 2.93
CA THR A 75 31.04 -7.00 3.55
C THR A 75 32.48 -7.38 3.85
N GLY A 76 33.37 -6.37 3.91
CA GLY A 76 34.75 -6.55 4.37
C GLY A 76 35.76 -6.89 3.27
N LEU A 77 35.31 -7.30 2.09
CA LEU A 77 36.18 -7.52 0.94
C LEU A 77 36.48 -6.17 0.25
N LYS A 78 37.76 -5.84 0.07
CA LYS A 78 38.17 -4.66 -0.72
C LYS A 78 38.70 -5.17 -2.05
N VAL A 79 37.94 -4.97 -3.13
CA VAL A 79 38.43 -5.28 -4.48
C VAL A 79 38.70 -3.96 -5.21
N ASP A 80 39.98 -3.66 -5.41
CA ASP A 80 40.45 -2.53 -6.22
C ASP A 80 40.51 -2.95 -7.70
N THR A 81 39.35 -3.14 -8.31
CA THR A 81 39.25 -3.34 -9.75
C THR A 81 38.00 -2.67 -10.30
N SER A 82 38.15 -1.97 -11.43
CA SER A 82 37.05 -1.45 -12.24
C SER A 82 36.53 -2.50 -13.23
N ASN A 83 37.23 -3.63 -13.38
CA ASN A 83 36.84 -4.70 -14.28
C ASN A 83 35.75 -5.58 -13.65
N SER A 84 34.55 -5.55 -14.23
CA SER A 84 33.38 -6.31 -13.78
C SER A 84 33.60 -7.83 -13.77
N LEU A 85 34.37 -8.38 -14.73
CA LEU A 85 34.68 -9.81 -14.78
C LEU A 85 35.58 -10.24 -13.63
N ALA A 86 36.69 -9.52 -13.43
CA ALA A 86 37.63 -9.79 -12.33
C ALA A 86 36.96 -9.65 -10.95
N LEU A 87 36.02 -8.72 -10.82
CA LEU A 87 35.24 -8.53 -9.60
C LEU A 87 34.27 -9.70 -9.35
N LYS A 88 33.65 -10.23 -10.40
CA LYS A 88 32.76 -11.39 -10.33
C LYS A 88 33.53 -12.65 -9.95
N GLU A 89 34.72 -12.86 -10.52
CA GLU A 89 35.63 -13.96 -10.17
C GLU A 89 36.08 -13.88 -8.71
N ALA A 90 36.59 -12.72 -8.28
CA ALA A 90 37.00 -12.51 -6.88
C ALA A 90 35.87 -12.76 -5.88
N MET A 91 34.64 -12.40 -6.23
CA MET A 91 33.47 -12.73 -5.39
C MET A 91 33.13 -14.21 -5.40
N ASN A 92 33.18 -14.85 -6.56
CA ASN A 92 32.94 -16.29 -6.67
C ASN A 92 33.94 -17.07 -5.81
N ASP A 93 35.22 -16.72 -5.88
CA ASP A 93 36.28 -17.34 -5.10
C ASP A 93 36.08 -17.10 -3.60
N PHE A 94 35.76 -15.86 -3.21
CA PHE A 94 35.49 -15.53 -1.81
C PHE A 94 34.33 -16.34 -1.25
N VAL A 95 33.23 -16.44 -1.99
CA VAL A 95 32.05 -17.22 -1.60
C VAL A 95 32.37 -18.71 -1.57
N LYS A 96 33.08 -19.24 -2.57
CA LYS A 96 33.48 -20.65 -2.63
C LYS A 96 34.38 -21.05 -1.47
N GLN A 97 35.33 -20.18 -1.08
CA GLN A 97 36.20 -20.41 0.08
C GLN A 97 35.44 -20.42 1.40
N HIS A 98 34.43 -19.55 1.57
CA HIS A 98 33.75 -19.39 2.86
C HIS A 98 32.49 -20.24 3.02
N LEU A 99 31.87 -20.66 1.93
CA LEU A 99 30.61 -21.40 1.94
C LEU A 99 30.73 -22.81 1.36
N GLU A 100 31.90 -23.21 0.86
CA GLU A 100 32.20 -24.54 0.26
C GLU A 100 31.21 -24.97 -0.84
N VAL A 101 30.50 -24.02 -1.42
CA VAL A 101 29.53 -24.20 -2.52
C VAL A 101 30.01 -23.43 -3.73
N GLU A 102 29.64 -23.88 -4.92
CA GLU A 102 29.97 -23.19 -6.16
C GLU A 102 28.89 -22.15 -6.50
N PRO A 103 29.13 -20.85 -6.22
CA PRO A 103 28.08 -19.84 -6.34
C PRO A 103 27.70 -19.60 -7.80
N LYS A 104 26.41 -19.81 -8.12
CA LYS A 104 25.82 -19.36 -9.38
C LYS A 104 25.26 -17.95 -9.24
N LEU A 105 26.08 -16.94 -9.53
CA LEU A 105 25.70 -15.53 -9.50
C LEU A 105 24.88 -15.11 -10.72
N LYS A 106 23.70 -14.52 -10.48
CA LYS A 106 22.84 -13.89 -11.49
C LYS A 106 23.25 -12.44 -11.72
N THR A 107 23.29 -11.65 -10.65
CA THR A 107 23.67 -10.22 -10.70
C THR A 107 24.58 -9.85 -9.55
N PHE A 108 25.36 -8.79 -9.75
CA PHE A 108 26.29 -8.25 -8.76
C PHE A 108 26.25 -6.73 -8.81
N ARG A 109 26.28 -6.08 -7.64
CA ARG A 109 26.28 -4.62 -7.53
C ARG A 109 27.11 -4.16 -6.33
N LYS A 110 28.01 -3.20 -6.53
CA LYS A 110 28.69 -2.49 -5.44
C LYS A 110 27.72 -1.55 -4.74
N LEU A 111 27.61 -1.67 -3.42
CA LEU A 111 26.81 -0.79 -2.56
C LEU A 111 27.67 0.23 -1.80
N GLY A 112 28.96 -0.08 -1.58
CA GLY A 112 29.88 0.81 -0.89
C GLY A 112 31.34 0.37 -1.07
N PRO A 113 32.31 1.05 -0.42
CA PRO A 113 33.73 0.78 -0.61
C PRO A 113 34.16 -0.67 -0.34
N ARG A 114 33.47 -1.36 0.59
CA ARG A 114 33.70 -2.77 0.96
C ARG A 114 32.40 -3.57 1.06
N THR A 115 31.34 -3.10 0.40
CA THR A 115 30.00 -3.70 0.52
C THR A 115 29.44 -3.98 -0.86
N TYR A 116 28.99 -5.21 -1.07
CA TYR A 116 28.50 -5.69 -2.35
C TYR A 116 27.22 -6.50 -2.17
N LEU A 117 26.32 -6.37 -3.14
CA LEU A 117 25.08 -7.14 -3.25
C LEU A 117 25.23 -8.16 -4.37
N MET A 118 24.88 -9.40 -4.09
CA MET A 118 24.89 -10.51 -5.03
C MET A 118 23.53 -11.17 -5.09
N GLU A 119 22.97 -11.34 -6.28
CA GLU A 119 21.76 -12.13 -6.50
C GLU A 119 22.19 -13.53 -6.97
N MET A 120 21.84 -14.56 -6.20
CA MET A 120 22.13 -15.96 -6.53
C MET A 120 21.02 -16.54 -7.42
N ILE A 121 21.37 -17.46 -8.32
CA ILE A 121 20.40 -18.15 -9.19
C ILE A 121 19.56 -19.18 -8.40
N ASN A 122 20.05 -19.71 -7.28
CA ASN A 122 19.35 -20.76 -6.53
C ASN A 122 19.51 -20.63 -5.00
N THR A 123 18.44 -20.90 -4.25
CA THR A 123 18.34 -20.80 -2.78
C THR A 123 18.87 -22.01 -2.02
N TYR A 124 18.96 -23.19 -2.66
CA TYR A 124 19.25 -24.45 -1.96
C TYR A 124 20.60 -24.46 -1.23
N GLU A 125 21.60 -23.74 -1.73
CA GLU A 125 22.94 -23.68 -1.13
C GLU A 125 23.02 -22.71 0.07
N LYS A 126 22.11 -21.73 0.18
CA LYS A 126 22.08 -20.79 1.32
C LYS A 126 21.67 -21.45 2.63
N LYS A 127 20.87 -22.52 2.58
CA LYS A 127 20.44 -23.26 3.78
C LYS A 127 21.61 -24.04 4.40
N LEU A 128 22.54 -24.56 3.60
CA LEU A 128 23.73 -25.28 4.07
C LEU A 128 24.67 -24.36 4.86
N GLY A 129 24.91 -23.12 4.40
CA GLY A 129 25.77 -22.15 5.10
C GLY A 129 25.24 -21.61 6.44
N LYS A 130 23.95 -21.83 6.76
CA LYS A 130 23.36 -21.46 8.05
C LYS A 130 23.32 -22.59 9.08
N ILE A 131 23.59 -23.83 8.67
CA ILE A 131 23.52 -25.01 9.55
C ILE A 131 24.84 -25.22 10.33
N ASN A 132 25.97 -24.64 9.89
CA ASN A 132 27.28 -24.80 10.55
C ASN A 132 27.63 -23.69 11.57
N ARG A 133 26.65 -22.98 12.13
CA ARG A 133 26.85 -21.99 13.22
C ARG A 133 25.87 -22.17 14.39
N SER A 134 25.69 -23.41 14.83
CA SER A 134 25.10 -23.76 16.12
C SER A 134 26.13 -24.44 16.99
#